data_AF-A0A1E3AIV5-F1
#
_entry.id   AF-A0A1E3AIV5-F1
#
_cell.length_a   1.000
_cell.length_b   1.000
_cell.length_c   1.000
_cell.angle_alpha   90.00
_cell.angle_beta   90.00
_cell.angle_gamma   90.00
#
_symmetry.space_group_name_H-M   'P 1'
#
loop_
_entity.id
_entity.type
_entity.pdbx_description
1 polymer ?
#
loop_
_entity_poly.entity_id
_entity_poly.type
_entity_poly.pdbx_seq_one_letter_code
_entity_poly.pdbx_strand_id
1 'polypeptide(L)'
;MKELQIYEIKKPGFHQAVIFESWKVSVFNSAPIWKEENISYLQKHIFSDEVFVLLYGECILLLSGEEEPGNIYGVKLEKGKVYNVPKGMWHSHVLGDNTKILVVENQDTVPENSPKIPFPCRLELKTLEYRDR
;
A
#
# COMPACT_ATOMS: atom_id res chain seq x y z
N MET A 1 -24.28 20.30 17.26
CA MET A 1 -24.80 19.29 16.31
C MET A 1 -23.60 18.63 15.64
N LYS A 2 -23.67 17.35 15.30
CA LYS A 2 -22.61 16.71 14.50
C LYS A 2 -22.86 17.02 13.03
N GLU A 3 -21.81 17.38 12.30
CA GLU A 3 -21.84 17.72 10.87
C GLU A 3 -20.99 16.73 10.06
N LEU A 4 -21.22 16.69 8.74
CA LEU A 4 -20.44 15.86 7.82
C LEU A 4 -18.99 16.36 7.75
N GLN A 5 -18.03 15.47 7.99
CA GLN A 5 -16.61 15.75 7.82
C GLN A 5 -16.17 15.34 6.41
N ILE A 6 -15.59 16.29 5.66
CA ILE A 6 -15.09 16.07 4.29
C ILE A 6 -13.59 16.34 4.28
N TYR A 7 -12.80 15.41 3.73
CA TYR A 7 -11.34 15.50 3.68
C TYR A 7 -10.85 15.51 2.24
N GLU A 8 -10.02 16.49 1.89
CA GLU A 8 -9.31 16.55 0.61
C GLU A 8 -7.79 16.65 0.86
N ILE A 9 -7.06 15.57 0.57
CA ILE A 9 -5.61 15.51 0.77
C ILE A 9 -4.91 15.56 -0.59
N LYS A 10 -4.16 16.64 -0.81
CA LYS A 10 -3.38 16.90 -2.04
C LYS A 10 -1.86 16.73 -1.86
N LYS A 11 -1.38 16.75 -0.62
CA LYS A 11 0.06 16.64 -0.33
C LYS A 11 0.59 15.24 -0.72
N PRO A 12 1.82 15.13 -1.27
CA PRO A 12 2.45 13.86 -1.61
C PRO A 12 2.62 12.94 -0.40
N GLY A 13 2.59 11.63 -0.60
CA GLY A 13 2.80 10.62 0.44
C GLY A 13 1.52 10.13 1.13
N PHE A 14 1.71 9.40 2.22
CA PHE A 14 0.66 8.73 2.98
C PHE A 14 0.16 9.62 4.11
N HIS A 15 -1.15 9.88 4.16
CA HIS A 15 -1.76 10.76 5.15
C HIS A 15 -3.08 10.22 5.65
N GLN A 16 -3.23 10.16 6.97
CA GLN A 16 -4.48 9.78 7.63
C GLN A 16 -5.55 10.86 7.41
N ALA A 17 -6.76 10.44 7.05
CA ALA A 17 -7.93 11.31 6.90
C ALA A 17 -8.91 11.14 8.06
N VAL A 18 -9.24 9.88 8.39
CA VAL A 18 -10.19 9.52 9.46
C VAL A 18 -9.56 8.45 10.32
N ILE A 19 -9.70 8.59 11.64
CA ILE A 19 -9.40 7.55 12.62
C ILE A 19 -10.62 7.43 13.51
N PHE A 20 -11.17 6.21 13.64
CA PHE A 20 -12.29 5.96 14.50
C PHE A 20 -12.21 4.54 15.07
N GLU A 21 -12.23 4.44 16.40
CA GLU A 21 -12.09 3.17 17.12
C GLU A 21 -10.92 2.35 16.58
N SER A 22 -11.13 1.15 16.06
CA SER A 22 -10.03 0.28 15.63
C SER A 22 -9.49 0.58 14.23
N TRP A 23 -10.13 1.43 13.42
CA TRP A 23 -9.79 1.59 12.01
C TRP A 23 -9.40 3.03 11.65
N LYS A 24 -8.65 3.15 10.55
CA LYS A 24 -8.33 4.41 9.91
C LYS A 24 -8.51 4.33 8.39
N VAL A 25 -8.83 5.48 7.80
CA VAL A 25 -8.83 5.69 6.36
C VAL A 25 -7.75 6.73 6.05
N SER A 26 -6.88 6.38 5.12
CA SER A 26 -5.75 7.20 4.68
C SER A 26 -5.83 7.45 3.17
N VAL A 27 -5.35 8.63 2.76
CA VAL A 27 -5.11 8.95 1.36
C VAL A 27 -3.62 8.85 1.11
N PHE A 28 -3.26 8.09 0.08
CA PHE A 28 -1.88 7.87 -0.30
C PHE A 28 -1.65 8.40 -1.73
N ASN A 29 -0.98 9.55 -1.80
CA ASN A 29 -0.63 10.22 -3.04
C ASN A 29 0.79 9.88 -3.47
N SER A 30 1.03 9.84 -4.79
CA SER A 30 2.36 9.63 -5.37
C SER A 30 3.41 10.59 -4.81
N ALA A 31 4.61 10.08 -4.57
CA ALA A 31 5.79 10.86 -4.18
C ALA A 31 7.05 10.17 -4.74
N PRO A 32 8.19 10.87 -4.91
CA PRO A 32 9.39 10.29 -5.50
C PRO A 32 9.85 8.99 -4.83
N ILE A 33 9.69 8.87 -3.51
CA ILE A 33 10.12 7.69 -2.75
C ILE A 33 9.33 6.41 -3.08
N TRP A 34 8.19 6.54 -3.78
CA TRP A 34 7.30 5.45 -4.17
C TRP A 34 7.42 5.08 -5.65
N LYS A 35 8.41 5.63 -6.35
CA LYS A 35 8.76 5.23 -7.71
C LYS A 35 9.60 3.96 -7.69
N GLU A 36 9.57 3.23 -8.80
CA GLU A 36 10.27 1.94 -8.99
C GLU A 36 11.73 1.99 -8.49
N GLU A 37 12.46 3.03 -8.87
CA GLU A 37 13.88 3.20 -8.55
C GLU A 37 14.16 3.49 -7.05
N ASN A 38 13.13 3.85 -6.28
CA ASN A 38 13.25 4.26 -4.88
C ASN A 38 12.59 3.31 -3.88
N ILE A 39 11.91 2.25 -4.36
CA ILE A 39 11.36 1.23 -3.47
C ILE A 39 12.51 0.49 -2.78
N SER A 40 12.52 0.55 -1.46
CA SER A 40 13.64 0.10 -0.63
C SER A 40 13.28 -0.99 0.38
N TYR A 41 11.99 -1.28 0.58
CA TYR A 41 11.55 -2.28 1.56
C TYR A 41 10.25 -2.98 1.17
N LEU A 42 10.08 -4.17 1.76
CA LEU A 42 8.78 -4.81 1.97
C LEU A 42 8.35 -4.58 3.43
N GLN A 43 7.04 -4.48 3.64
CA GLN A 43 6.41 -4.42 4.95
C GLN A 43 5.46 -5.61 5.14
N LYS A 44 5.27 -6.03 6.38
CA LYS A 44 4.29 -7.06 6.75
C LYS A 44 3.55 -6.61 7.99
N HIS A 45 2.22 -6.53 7.94
CA HIS A 45 1.39 -6.24 9.10
C HIS A 45 1.00 -7.53 9.82
N ILE A 46 1.30 -7.65 11.12
CA ILE A 46 1.09 -8.88 11.89
C ILE A 46 -0.34 -8.96 12.44
N PHE A 47 -0.96 -7.81 12.72
CA PHE A 47 -2.27 -7.74 13.38
C PHE A 47 -3.38 -7.11 12.55
N SER A 48 -3.07 -6.60 11.36
CA SER A 48 -4.04 -5.94 10.49
C SER A 48 -3.91 -6.46 9.08
N ASP A 49 -5.06 -6.63 8.43
CA ASP A 49 -5.14 -6.59 6.98
C ASP A 49 -4.95 -5.13 6.52
N GLU A 50 -4.56 -4.92 5.27
CA GLU A 50 -4.48 -3.60 4.66
C GLU A 50 -5.20 -3.60 3.31
N VAL A 51 -6.15 -2.69 3.16
CA VAL A 51 -7.04 -2.60 2.00
C VAL A 51 -6.64 -1.42 1.13
N PHE A 52 -6.49 -1.66 -0.18
CA PHE A 52 -6.12 -0.66 -1.18
C PHE A 52 -7.23 -0.48 -2.20
N VAL A 53 -7.55 0.79 -2.52
CA VAL A 53 -8.50 1.16 -3.57
C VAL A 53 -7.90 2.26 -4.43
N LEU A 54 -7.79 2.01 -5.74
CA LEU A 54 -7.29 3.01 -6.69
C LEU A 54 -8.36 4.06 -7.00
N LEU A 55 -8.05 5.33 -6.75
CA LEU A 55 -8.93 6.46 -7.09
C LEU A 55 -8.50 7.09 -8.42
N TYR A 56 -7.20 7.30 -8.62
CA TYR A 56 -6.63 7.94 -9.82
C TYR A 56 -5.18 7.51 -10.05
N GLY A 57 -4.71 7.56 -11.30
CA GLY A 57 -3.36 7.13 -11.70
C GLY A 57 -3.21 5.61 -11.78
N GLU A 58 -2.01 5.12 -11.46
CA GLU A 58 -1.61 3.71 -11.59
C GLU A 58 -0.83 3.28 -10.35
N CYS A 59 -1.15 2.10 -9.83
CA CYS A 59 -0.44 1.54 -8.68
C CYS A 59 -0.24 0.05 -8.88
N ILE A 60 0.93 -0.44 -8.48
CA ILE A 60 1.29 -1.86 -8.49
C ILE A 60 1.55 -2.27 -7.04
N LEU A 61 0.80 -3.27 -6.55
CA LEU A 61 1.16 -3.95 -5.30
C LEU A 61 2.24 -5.00 -5.62
N LEU A 62 3.34 -4.93 -4.89
CA LEU A 62 4.38 -5.95 -4.87
C LEU A 62 4.06 -6.87 -3.70
N LEU A 63 4.01 -8.18 -3.93
CA LEU A 63 3.43 -9.14 -2.99
C LEU A 63 4.30 -10.39 -2.88
N SER A 64 4.43 -10.91 -1.66
CA SER A 64 4.95 -12.25 -1.40
C SER A 64 4.18 -12.91 -0.27
N GLY A 65 3.77 -14.16 -0.48
CA GLY A 65 3.06 -14.97 0.52
C GLY A 65 3.98 -15.88 1.32
N GLU A 66 5.29 -15.82 1.09
CA GLU A 66 6.31 -16.62 1.77
C GLU A 66 6.75 -15.93 3.06
N GLU A 67 7.20 -16.66 4.08
CA GLU A 67 7.71 -16.00 5.29
C GLU A 67 9.06 -15.31 5.05
N GLU A 68 9.93 -15.94 4.27
CA GLU A 68 11.10 -15.31 3.69
C GLU A 68 10.76 -14.95 2.24
N PRO A 69 10.60 -13.65 1.89
CA PRO A 69 10.03 -13.26 0.61
C PRO A 69 11.06 -13.40 -0.52
N GLY A 70 11.18 -14.61 -1.07
CA GLY A 70 12.03 -14.92 -2.23
C GLY A 70 11.31 -14.66 -3.54
N ASN A 71 10.04 -15.06 -3.63
CA ASN A 71 9.20 -14.86 -4.81
C ASN A 71 8.27 -13.66 -4.63
N ILE A 72 8.60 -12.56 -5.31
CA ILE A 72 7.78 -11.33 -5.35
C ILE A 72 7.08 -11.26 -6.71
N TYR A 73 5.78 -11.01 -6.68
CA TYR A 73 4.97 -10.78 -7.87
C TYR A 73 4.20 -9.46 -7.78
N GLY A 74 3.82 -8.93 -8.93
CA GLY A 74 3.07 -7.69 -9.07
C GLY A 74 1.58 -7.93 -9.28
N VAL A 75 0.74 -7.06 -8.72
CA VAL A 75 -0.68 -6.92 -9.05
C VAL A 75 -0.96 -5.47 -9.40
N LYS A 76 -1.48 -5.20 -10.60
CA LYS A 76 -1.90 -3.86 -11.01
C LYS A 76 -3.27 -3.57 -10.40
N LEU A 77 -3.39 -2.44 -9.72
CA LEU A 77 -4.68 -1.97 -9.22
C LEU A 77 -5.53 -1.42 -10.37
N GLU A 78 -6.82 -1.76 -10.35
CA GLU A 78 -7.83 -1.23 -11.24
C GLU A 78 -8.86 -0.41 -10.45
N LYS A 79 -9.37 0.66 -11.07
CA LYS A 79 -10.42 1.48 -10.46
C LYS A 79 -11.70 0.66 -10.27
N GLY A 80 -12.35 0.85 -9.12
CA GLY A 80 -13.59 0.15 -8.79
C GLY A 80 -13.40 -1.25 -8.20
N LYS A 81 -12.14 -1.74 -8.08
CA LYS A 81 -11.81 -2.97 -7.35
C LYS A 81 -11.28 -2.63 -5.95
N VAL A 82 -11.47 -3.58 -5.03
CA VAL A 82 -10.96 -3.52 -3.65
C VAL A 82 -9.94 -4.64 -3.50
N TYR A 83 -8.73 -4.28 -3.06
CA TYR A 83 -7.63 -5.23 -2.89
C TYR A 83 -7.31 -5.36 -1.41
N ASN A 84 -7.49 -6.56 -0.86
CA ASN A 84 -7.09 -6.87 0.51
C ASN A 84 -5.72 -7.55 0.52
N VAL A 85 -4.77 -7.01 1.27
CA VAL A 85 -3.54 -7.68 1.65
C VAL A 85 -3.74 -8.26 3.04
N PRO A 86 -3.87 -9.59 3.19
CA PRO A 86 -4.09 -10.20 4.49
C PRO A 86 -2.91 -9.98 5.42
N LYS A 87 -3.17 -9.92 6.73
CA LYS A 87 -2.13 -9.92 7.75
C LYS A 87 -1.14 -11.07 7.53
N GLY A 88 0.14 -10.80 7.83
CA GLY A 88 1.23 -11.74 7.64
C GLY A 88 1.77 -11.81 6.21
N MET A 89 1.17 -11.10 5.24
CA MET A 89 1.67 -11.05 3.88
C MET A 89 2.68 -9.92 3.68
N TRP A 90 3.83 -10.24 3.09
CA TRP A 90 4.80 -9.23 2.70
C TRP A 90 4.30 -8.46 1.49
N HIS A 91 4.40 -7.14 1.56
CA HIS A 91 3.97 -6.29 0.48
C HIS A 91 4.76 -4.98 0.41
N SER A 92 4.69 -4.35 -0.75
CA SER A 92 5.10 -2.97 -1.00
C SER A 92 4.29 -2.43 -2.16
N HIS A 93 4.56 -1.20 -2.60
CA HIS A 93 3.78 -0.54 -3.62
C HIS A 93 4.66 0.33 -4.50
N VAL A 94 4.33 0.38 -5.80
CA VAL A 94 4.85 1.39 -6.72
C VAL A 94 3.69 2.28 -7.16
N LEU A 95 3.83 3.60 -6.95
CA LEU A 95 2.85 4.57 -7.38
C LEU A 95 3.38 5.33 -8.60
N GLY A 96 2.62 5.29 -9.70
CA GLY A 96 2.89 6.11 -10.87
C GLY A 96 2.65 7.60 -10.59
N ASP A 97 3.07 8.45 -11.52
CA ASP A 97 2.87 9.90 -11.39
C ASP A 97 1.38 10.26 -11.29
N ASN A 98 1.08 11.26 -10.45
CA ASN A 98 -0.28 11.71 -10.16
C ASN A 98 -1.19 10.64 -9.54
N THR A 99 -0.65 9.55 -8.98
CA THR A 99 -1.48 8.48 -8.40
C THR A 99 -2.10 8.87 -7.05
N LYS A 100 -3.34 8.44 -6.84
CA LYS A 100 -4.06 8.53 -5.56
C LYS A 100 -4.74 7.21 -5.27
N ILE A 101 -4.40 6.60 -4.13
CA ILE A 101 -5.07 5.42 -3.59
C ILE A 101 -5.65 5.73 -2.22
N LEU A 102 -6.77 5.10 -1.90
CA LEU A 102 -7.32 5.03 -0.56
C LEU A 102 -6.75 3.78 0.13
N VAL A 103 -6.36 3.93 1.38
CA VAL A 103 -5.91 2.82 2.22
C VAL A 103 -6.79 2.72 3.46
N VAL A 104 -7.23 1.51 3.78
CA VAL A 104 -8.00 1.21 4.99
C VAL A 104 -7.32 0.09 5.75
N GLU A 105 -6.99 0.35 7.01
CA GLU A 105 -6.30 -0.59 7.89
C GLU A 105 -6.66 -0.25 9.35
N ASN A 106 -6.26 -1.12 10.27
CA ASN A 106 -6.38 -0.80 11.68
C ASN A 106 -5.50 0.40 12.06
N GLN A 107 -5.92 1.17 13.07
CA GLN A 107 -5.14 2.34 13.47
C GLN A 107 -3.81 2.01 14.14
N ASP A 108 -3.68 0.83 14.72
CA ASP A 108 -2.56 0.38 15.54
C ASP A 108 -1.43 -0.25 14.72
N THR A 109 -1.28 0.09 13.43
CA THR A 109 -0.12 -0.34 12.63
C THR A 109 1.12 0.51 12.96
N VAL A 110 2.01 -0.10 13.76
CA VAL A 110 3.22 0.50 14.34
C VAL A 110 4.45 -0.34 13.97
N PRO A 111 5.69 0.19 14.02
CA PRO A 111 6.89 -0.55 13.62
C PRO A 111 7.03 -1.93 14.27
N GLU A 112 6.60 -2.08 15.53
CA GLU A 112 6.69 -3.32 16.30
C GLU A 112 5.82 -4.45 15.74
N ASN A 113 4.66 -4.12 15.19
CA ASN A 113 3.73 -5.09 14.58
C ASN A 113 3.68 -5.00 13.05
N SER A 114 4.53 -4.16 12.47
CA SER A 114 4.57 -3.89 11.04
C SER A 114 6.02 -3.86 10.53
N PRO A 115 6.81 -4.93 10.75
CA PRO A 115 8.21 -4.97 10.42
C PRO A 115 8.47 -4.68 8.94
N LYS A 116 9.64 -4.07 8.70
CA LYS A 116 10.16 -3.81 7.36
C LYS A 116 11.46 -4.57 7.18
N ILE A 117 11.64 -5.12 5.98
CA ILE A 117 12.92 -5.68 5.54
C ILE A 117 13.38 -4.95 4.28
N PRO A 118 14.69 -4.85 4.03
CA PRO A 118 15.18 -4.36 2.75
C PRO A 118 14.57 -5.13 1.59
N PHE A 119 14.23 -4.44 0.50
CA PHE A 119 13.78 -5.11 -0.70
C PHE A 119 14.91 -6.05 -1.18
N PRO A 120 14.64 -7.34 -1.43
CA PRO A 120 15.70 -8.36 -1.52
C PRO A 120 16.60 -8.20 -2.75
N CYS A 121 16.14 -7.49 -3.77
CA CYS A 121 16.89 -7.21 -4.98
C CYS A 121 16.55 -5.81 -5.53
N ARG A 122 17.22 -5.38 -6.59
CA ARG A 122 16.77 -4.19 -7.32
C ARG A 122 15.45 -4.52 -8.02
N LEU A 123 14.42 -3.71 -7.77
CA LEU A 123 13.13 -3.86 -8.44
C LEU A 123 13.27 -3.52 -9.93
N GLU A 124 12.73 -4.39 -10.78
CA GLU A 124 12.60 -4.20 -12.22
C GLU A 124 11.18 -4.58 -12.66
N LEU A 125 10.31 -3.58 -12.82
CA LEU A 125 8.89 -3.81 -13.15
C LEU A 125 8.68 -4.49 -14.50
N LYS A 126 9.66 -4.40 -15.41
CA LYS A 126 9.60 -5.02 -16.74
C LYS A 126 9.76 -6.53 -16.72
N THR A 127 10.46 -7.07 -15.72
CA THR A 127 10.78 -8.49 -15.58
C THR A 127 9.98 -9.16 -14.47
N LEU A 128 9.24 -8.36 -13.69
CA LEU A 128 8.35 -8.83 -12.63
C LEU A 128 7.23 -9.73 -13.19
N GLU A 129 6.97 -10.85 -12.51
CA GLU A 129 5.79 -11.67 -12.76
C GLU A 129 4.54 -10.88 -12.34
N TYR A 130 3.57 -10.72 -13.24
CA TYR A 130 2.27 -10.14 -12.90
C TYR A 130 1.20 -11.23 -12.80
N ARG A 131 0.33 -11.08 -11.80
CA ARG A 131 -0.82 -11.96 -11.62
C ARG A 131 -2.10 -11.16 -11.76
N ASP A 132 -2.93 -11.57 -12.71
CA ASP A 132 -4.29 -11.07 -12.85
C ASP A 132 -5.17 -11.82 -11.82
N ARG A 133 -5.81 -11.09 -10.91
CA ARG A 133 -6.82 -11.62 -10.00
C ARG A 133 -8.19 -11.05 -10.34
#